data_AF-G7VDJ1-F1
#
_entry.id   AF-G7VDJ1-F1
#
_cell.length_a   1.000
_cell.length_b   1.000
_cell.length_c   1.000
_cell.angle_alpha   90.00
_cell.angle_beta   90.00
_cell.angle_gamma   90.00
#
_symmetry.space_group_name_H-M   'P 1'
#
loop_
_entity.id
_entity.type
_entity.pdbx_description
1 polymer ?
#
loop_
_entity_poly.entity_id
_entity_poly.type
_entity_poly.pdbx_seq_one_letter_code
_entity_poly.pdbx_strand_id
1 'polypeptide(L)' 'MEIPQELASHLAAEVDQWDVPHIVCRRCGKKFFSLRDAALHIYHIHGVKIAQKYTGEQSS' A
#
# COMPACT_ATOMS: atom_id res chain seq x y z
N MET A 1 -7.02 -5.05 7.92
CA MET A 1 -6.32 -4.90 6.63
C MET A 1 -4.90 -5.37 6.87
N GLU A 2 -4.46 -6.45 6.24
CA GLU A 2 -3.11 -6.98 6.46
C GLU A 2 -2.16 -6.43 5.41
N ILE A 3 -1.15 -5.67 5.84
CA ILE A 3 -0.07 -5.23 4.95
C ILE A 3 1.02 -6.31 4.99
N PRO A 4 1.42 -6.87 3.84
CA PRO A 4 2.50 -7.83 3.78
C PRO A 4 3.78 -7.25 4.38
N GLN A 5 4.55 -8.06 5.11
CA GLN A 5 5.78 -7.61 5.77
C GLN A 5 6.77 -6.94 4.81
N GLU A 6 6.85 -7.41 3.56
CA GLU A 6 7.69 -6.83 2.51
C GLU A 6 7.27 -5.39 2.15
N LEU A 7 5.97 -5.08 2.23
CA LEU A 7 5.45 -3.73 2.00
C LEU A 7 5.39 -2.88 3.27
N ALA A 8 5.48 -3.48 4.46
CA ALA A 8 5.42 -2.75 5.73
C ALA A 8 6.53 -1.70 5.88
N SER A 9 7.65 -1.84 5.17
CA SER A 9 8.71 -0.81 5.11
C SER A 9 8.29 0.44 4.34
N HIS A 10 7.31 0.32 3.42
CA HIS A 10 6.85 1.40 2.55
C HIS A 10 5.43 1.87 2.87
N LEU A 11 4.62 1.01 3.46
CA LEU A 11 3.22 1.22 3.78
C LEU A 11 2.99 0.96 5.28
N ALA A 12 2.11 1.75 5.88
CA ALA A 12 1.65 1.57 7.25
C ALA A 12 0.13 1.42 7.22
N ALA A 13 -0.42 0.52 8.04
CA ALA A 13 -1.85 0.49 8.30
C ALA A 13 -2.11 1.40 9.50
N GLU A 14 -2.88 2.45 9.29
CA GLU A 14 -3.32 3.38 10.32
C GLU A 14 -4.85 3.37 10.41
N VAL A 15 -5.37 3.78 11.55
CA VAL A 15 -6.81 3.96 11.79
C VAL A 15 -7.06 5.42 12.08
N ASP A 16 -8.10 5.98 11.47
CA ASP A 16 -8.45 7.39 11.66
C ASP A 16 -9.24 7.58 12.96
N GLN A 17 -9.61 8.82 13.30
CA GLN A 17 -10.39 9.14 14.52
C GLN A 17 -11.77 8.43 14.55
N TRP A 18 -12.22 7.91 13.41
CA TRP A 18 -13.47 7.18 13.24
C TRP A 18 -13.27 5.65 13.18
N ASP A 19 -12.11 5.14 13.61
CA ASP A 19 -11.73 3.71 13.53
C ASP A 19 -11.71 3.16 12.09
N VAL A 20 -11.62 4.04 11.09
CA VAL A 20 -11.59 3.64 9.68
C VAL A 20 -10.16 3.26 9.29
N PRO A 21 -9.89 2.00 8.94
CA PRO A 21 -8.56 1.55 8.57
C PRO A 21 -8.17 2.07 7.20
N HIS A 22 -6.97 2.63 7.11
CA HIS A 22 -6.39 3.17 5.90
C HIS A 22 -4.90 2.84 5.81
N ILE A 23 -4.40 2.74 4.59
CA ILE A 23 -3.00 2.46 4.30
C ILE A 23 -2.30 3.77 3.97
N VAL A 24 -1.28 4.12 4.73
CA VAL A 24 -0.47 5.32 4.55
C VAL A 24 0.86 4.94 3.91
N CYS A 25 1.25 5.63 2.84
CA CYS A 25 2.59 5.51 2.30
C CYS A 25 3.58 6.22 3.22
N ARG A 26 4.55 5.49 3.77
CA ARG A 26 5.59 6.06 4.65
C ARG A 26 6.54 7.02 3.93
N ARG A 27 6.65 6.92 2.61
CA ARG A 27 7.58 7.73 1.82
C ARG A 27 7.02 9.12 1.46
N CYS A 28 5.70 9.25 1.27
CA CYS A 28 5.07 10.52 0.87
C CYS A 28 3.85 10.93 1.72
N GLY A 29 3.40 10.09 2.65
CA GLY A 29 2.24 10.35 3.51
C GLY A 29 0.87 10.15 2.85
N LYS A 30 0.82 9.67 1.60
CA LYS A 30 -0.46 9.49 0.87
C LYS A 30 -1.27 8.33 1.46
N LYS A 31 -2.57 8.57 1.67
CA LYS A 31 -3.52 7.60 2.25
C LYS A 31 -4.30 6.84 1.17
N PHE A 32 -4.56 5.57 1.39
CA PHE A 32 -5.26 4.64 0.50
C PHE A 32 -6.24 3.78 1.29
N PHE A 33 -7.35 3.39 0.68
CA PHE A 33 -8.34 2.51 1.30
C PHE A 33 -8.07 1.03 1.02
N SER A 34 -7.18 0.73 0.07
CA SER A 34 -6.92 -0.62 -0.42
C SER A 34 -5.43 -0.86 -0.60
N LEU A 35 -5.00 -2.10 -0.32
CA LEU A 35 -3.61 -2.53 -0.50
C LEU A 35 -3.18 -2.40 -1.96
N ARG A 36 -4.08 -2.72 -2.90
CA ARG A 36 -3.85 -2.62 -4.34
C ARG A 36 -3.45 -1.21 -4.77
N ASP A 37 -4.21 -0.20 -4.38
CA ASP A 37 -3.92 1.20 -4.70
C ASP A 37 -2.62 1.66 -4.07
N ALA A 38 -2.38 1.28 -2.82
CA ALA A 38 -1.14 1.59 -2.13
C ALA A 38 0.07 0.92 -2.82
N ALA A 39 -0.08 -0.32 -3.27
CA ALA A 39 0.93 -1.09 -3.99
C ALA A 39 1.22 -0.48 -5.37
N LEU A 40 0.19 -0.17 -6.16
CA LEU A 40 0.31 0.55 -7.44
C LEU A 40 1.03 1.88 -7.26
N HIS A 41 0.67 2.62 -6.22
CA HIS A 41 1.30 3.90 -5.91
C HIS A 41 2.80 3.74 -5.64
N ILE A 42 3.23 2.86 -4.74
CA ILE A 42 4.65 2.71 -4.45
C ILE A 42 5.42 2.06 -5.61
N TYR A 43 4.75 1.27 -6.47
CA TYR A 43 5.34 0.74 -7.70
C TYR A 43 5.60 1.86 -8.72
N HIS A 44 4.59 2.64 -9.10
CA HIS A 44 4.69 3.66 -10.15
C HIS A 44 5.39 4.95 -9.69
N ILE A 45 5.13 5.40 -8.46
CA ILE A 45 5.63 6.70 -7.95
C ILE A 45 6.99 6.53 -7.25
N HIS A 46 7.25 5.36 -6.66
CA HIS A 46 8.44 5.12 -5.85
C HIS A 46 9.35 4.01 -6.40
N GLY A 47 8.98 3.37 -7.52
CA GLY A 47 9.78 2.33 -8.17
C GLY A 47 9.89 1.04 -7.36
N VAL A 48 8.99 0.80 -6.40
CA VAL A 48 9.03 -0.36 -5.50
C VAL A 48 8.50 -1.58 -6.24
N LYS A 49 9.40 -2.30 -6.93
CA LYS A 49 9.06 -3.47 -7.76
C LYS A 49 8.40 -4.61 -6.98
N ILE A 50 8.74 -4.79 -5.71
CA ILE A 50 8.11 -5.80 -4.84
C ILE A 50 6.60 -5.58 -4.67
N ALA A 51 6.11 -4.36 -4.91
CA ALA A 51 4.69 -4.04 -4.82
C ALA A 51 3.89 -4.50 -6.03
N GLN A 52 4.56 -4.74 -7.17
CA GLN A 52 3.94 -5.20 -8.41
C GLN A 52 3.11 -6.47 -8.21
N LYS A 53 3.58 -7.41 -7.38
CA LYS A 53 2.85 -8.67 -7.11
C LYS A 53 1.51 -8.46 -6.36
N TYR A 54 1.29 -7.27 -5.80
CA TYR A 54 0.08 -6.89 -5.08
C TYR A 54 -0.83 -5.93 -5.87
N THR A 55 -0.47 -5.57 -7.11
CA THR A 55 -1.30 -4.70 -7.97
C THR A 55 -2.49 -5.44 -8.61
N GLY A 56 -2.56 -6.77 -8.42
CA GLY A 56 -3.64 -7.61 -8.95
C GLY A 56 -3.47 -7.99 -10.42
N GLU A 57 -2.32 -7.71 -11.04
CA GLU A 57 -1.96 -8.24 -12.37
C GLU A 57 -1.47 -9.69 -12.27
N GLN A 58 -2.33 -10.58 -11.80
CA GLN A 58 -2.20 -12.03 -12.05
C GLN A 58 -3.49 -12.46 -12.74
N SER A 59 -3.54 -12.24 -14.05
CA SER A 59 -4.56 -12.79 -14.94
C SER A 59 -3.85 -13.20 -16.22
N SER A 60 -3.33 -14.42 -16.24
CA SER A 60 -2.98 -15.16 -17.46
C SER A 60 -3.12 -16.64 -17.16
#